data_AF-A0A838ISU6-F1
#
_entry.id   AF-A0A838ISU6-F1
#
_cell.length_a   1.000
_cell.length_b   1.000
_cell.length_c   1.000
_cell.angle_alpha   90.00
_cell.angle_beta   90.00
_cell.angle_gamma   90.00
#
_symmetry.space_group_name_H-M   'P 1'
#
loop_
_entity.id
_entity.type
_entity.pdbx_description
1 polymer ?
#
loop_
_entity_poly.entity_id
_entity_poly.type
_entity_poly.pdbx_seq_one_letter_code
_entity_poly.pdbx_strand_id
1 'polypeptide(L)'
;MITAPSRRLLERYALASRALSRTSGERLAREAGQSVEFHDYRPYGPGDELRAVDWRVYARTGRVMTRLFQAERTMDVHVLLDTSMSMQVGGKLPYARTVAQLLAFVAHRDARAQVHTFHGESGASGQGRGGLASAWAMLEGAEVRRDALAPVAAVRRFALTLPRVRGAGLVLIVSDLFDPEPLRPALLALRARGLDAAFLQVVADDDLE
;
A
#
# COMPACT_ATOMS: atom_id res chain seq x y z
N MET A 1 -23.11 3.05 7.58
CA MET A 1 -22.51 4.25 8.22
C MET A 1 -21.38 3.83 9.16
N ILE A 2 -20.23 4.48 9.12
CA ILE A 2 -19.06 4.12 9.95
C ILE A 2 -19.38 4.38 11.43
N THR A 3 -19.20 3.38 12.28
CA THR A 3 -19.41 3.52 13.73
C THR A 3 -18.35 4.41 14.37
N ALA A 4 -18.69 5.13 15.45
CA ALA A 4 -17.73 6.00 16.15
C ALA A 4 -16.41 5.31 16.57
N PRO A 5 -16.39 4.03 17.01
CA PRO A 5 -15.16 3.29 17.25
C PRO A 5 -14.32 3.07 15.97
N SER A 6 -14.97 2.80 14.84
CA SER A 6 -14.31 2.64 13.54
C SER A 6 -13.73 3.97 13.03
N ARG A 7 -14.41 5.10 13.26
CA ARG A 7 -13.89 6.43 12.91
C ARG A 7 -12.58 6.77 13.61
N ARG A 8 -12.49 6.56 14.92
CA ARG A 8 -11.24 6.77 15.70
C ARG A 8 -10.11 5.85 15.24
N LEU A 9 -10.45 4.65 14.79
CA LEU A 9 -9.48 3.71 14.21
C LEU A 9 -8.95 4.27 12.89
N LEU A 10 -9.84 4.73 12.01
CA LEU A 10 -9.47 5.32 10.71
C LEU A 10 -8.62 6.58 10.85
N GLU A 11 -8.91 7.47 11.80
CA GLU A 11 -8.08 8.66 12.06
C GLU A 11 -6.62 8.29 12.41
N ARG A 12 -6.39 7.13 13.02
CA ARG A 12 -5.05 6.61 13.33
C ARG A 12 -4.34 6.01 12.10
N TYR A 13 -5.09 5.66 11.06
CA TYR A 13 -4.59 5.10 9.80
C TYR A 13 -4.73 6.08 8.61
N ALA A 14 -5.31 7.26 8.81
CA ALA A 14 -5.55 8.26 7.79
C ALA A 14 -4.23 8.87 7.31
N LEU A 15 -3.79 8.47 6.11
CA LEU A 15 -2.65 8.98 5.31
C LEU A 15 -1.29 9.19 6.03
N ALA A 16 -1.18 8.87 7.32
CA ALA A 16 0.07 8.77 8.07
C ALA A 16 0.65 7.35 7.94
N SER A 17 0.55 6.77 6.74
CA SER A 17 1.15 5.47 6.45
C SER A 17 2.66 5.54 6.66
N ARG A 18 3.24 4.53 7.31
CA ARG A 18 4.69 4.42 7.49
C ARG A 18 5.39 4.21 6.15
N ALA A 19 4.65 3.74 5.13
CA ALA A 19 5.10 3.69 3.74
C ALA A 19 5.24 5.09 3.10
N LEU A 20 4.38 6.05 3.48
CA LEU A 20 4.40 7.43 2.99
C LEU A 20 5.27 8.37 3.85
N SER A 21 5.63 7.94 5.06
CA SER A 21 6.44 8.73 5.99
C SER A 21 7.88 8.88 5.47
N ARG A 22 8.15 10.05 4.90
CA ARG A 22 9.47 10.51 4.41
C ARG A 22 10.44 10.89 5.53
N THR A 23 10.16 10.63 6.81
CA THR A 23 10.98 11.14 7.90
C THR A 23 12.34 10.46 7.94
N SER A 24 13.27 11.19 7.33
CA SER A 24 14.71 11.09 7.16
C SER A 24 15.49 10.73 8.41
N GLY A 25 16.65 10.10 8.20
CA GLY A 25 17.75 10.06 9.16
C GLY A 25 17.95 8.72 9.84
N GLU A 26 17.14 8.41 10.85
CA GLU A 26 17.51 7.38 11.83
C GLU A 26 17.22 5.93 11.39
N ARG A 27 16.30 5.71 10.45
CA ARG A 27 15.93 4.34 10.00
C ARG A 27 16.77 3.79 8.85
N LEU A 28 17.48 4.63 8.10
CA LEU A 28 18.41 4.17 7.05
C LEU A 28 19.51 3.27 7.63
N ALA A 29 19.85 3.44 8.91
CA ALA A 29 20.86 2.65 9.61
C ALA A 29 20.44 1.19 9.88
N ARG A 30 19.14 0.86 9.92
CA ARG A 30 18.66 -0.52 10.19
C ARG A 30 18.24 -1.31 8.95
N GLU A 31 17.99 -0.62 7.84
CA GLU A 31 17.57 -1.22 6.56
C GLU A 31 18.69 -1.10 5.53
N ALA A 32 19.94 -1.41 5.90
CA ALA A 32 21.03 -1.59 4.93
C ALA A 32 20.76 -2.87 4.11
N GLY A 33 19.88 -2.77 3.13
CA GLY A 33 19.56 -3.79 2.15
C GLY A 33 20.42 -3.65 0.89
N GLN A 34 20.59 -4.78 0.19
CA GLN A 34 21.42 -5.03 -1.00
C GLN A 34 21.08 -4.13 -2.21
N SER A 35 21.36 -2.82 -2.13
CA SER A 35 21.33 -1.93 -3.29
C SER A 35 22.68 -1.89 -3.99
N VAL A 36 22.66 -1.60 -5.29
CA VAL A 36 23.86 -1.46 -6.13
C VAL A 36 24.46 -0.06 -6.04
N GLU A 37 23.68 0.93 -5.60
CA GLU A 37 24.11 2.34 -5.57
C GLU A 37 24.70 2.74 -4.21
N PHE A 38 25.96 3.20 -4.29
CA PHE A 38 26.69 3.77 -3.16
C PHE A 38 26.01 5.07 -2.69
N HIS A 39 25.75 5.19 -1.39
CA HIS A 39 25.16 6.38 -0.79
C HIS A 39 26.19 7.21 -0.02
N ASP A 40 26.88 6.60 0.96
CA ASP A 40 27.85 7.30 1.81
C ASP A 40 28.80 6.32 2.52
N TYR A 41 29.76 6.85 3.28
CA TYR A 41 30.62 6.10 4.20
C TYR A 41 30.23 6.36 5.65
N ARG A 42 30.36 5.34 6.51
CA ARG A 42 30.38 5.53 7.95
C ARG A 42 31.57 4.85 8.61
N PRO A 43 32.03 5.32 9.80
CA PRO A 43 33.01 4.59 10.59
C PRO A 43 32.56 3.14 10.83
N TYR A 44 33.50 2.21 10.73
CA TYR A 44 33.27 0.80 11.02
C TYR A 44 32.84 0.62 12.47
N GLY A 45 31.77 -0.15 12.67
CA GLY A 45 31.26 -0.54 13.99
C GLY A 45 31.37 -2.05 14.22
N PRO A 46 31.51 -2.51 15.47
CA PRO A 46 31.40 -3.93 15.80
C PRO A 46 30.07 -4.51 15.31
N GLY A 47 30.13 -5.56 14.48
CA GLY A 47 28.96 -6.18 13.84
C GLY A 47 28.78 -5.85 12.36
N ASP A 48 29.56 -4.91 11.82
CA ASP A 48 29.58 -4.63 10.39
C ASP A 48 30.21 -5.79 9.60
N GLU A 49 29.58 -6.14 8.48
CA GLU A 49 30.13 -7.14 7.57
C GLU A 49 31.42 -6.63 6.91
N LEU A 50 32.52 -7.39 7.02
CA LEU A 50 33.83 -7.03 6.44
C LEU A 50 33.79 -6.84 4.91
N ARG A 51 32.82 -7.45 4.22
CA ARG A 51 32.62 -7.27 2.77
C ARG A 51 32.11 -5.88 2.39
N ALA A 52 31.45 -5.20 3.34
CA ALA A 52 30.95 -3.85 3.16
C ALA A 52 32.05 -2.79 3.39
N VAL A 53 33.19 -3.14 3.97
CA VAL A 53 34.35 -2.24 4.17
C VAL A 53 34.96 -1.83 2.84
N ASP A 54 35.26 -0.54 2.70
CA ASP A 54 36.02 -0.03 1.55
C ASP A 54 37.52 0.04 1.84
N TRP A 55 38.25 -0.97 1.35
CA TRP A 55 39.69 -1.04 1.52
C TRP A 55 40.46 0.06 0.75
N ARG A 56 39.87 0.66 -0.29
CA ARG A 56 40.49 1.80 -1.02
C ARG A 56 40.39 3.10 -0.23
N VAL A 57 39.32 3.29 0.54
CA VAL A 57 39.22 4.42 1.48
C VAL A 57 40.20 4.24 2.63
N TYR A 58 40.31 3.03 3.18
CA TYR A 58 41.30 2.73 4.20
C TYR A 58 42.73 3.03 3.72
N ALA A 59 43.09 2.58 2.52
CA ALA A 59 44.43 2.82 1.96
C ALA A 59 44.79 4.31 1.80
N ARG A 60 43.80 5.20 1.61
CA ARG A 60 44.03 6.65 1.46
C ARG A 60 43.98 7.42 2.77
N THR A 61 43.17 6.97 3.74
CA THR A 61 42.81 7.77 4.92
C THR A 61 43.27 7.15 6.24
N GLY A 62 43.66 5.88 6.24
CA GLY A 62 43.98 5.10 7.45
C GLY A 62 42.77 4.78 8.33
N ARG A 63 41.55 5.15 7.90
CA ARG A 63 40.31 4.94 8.65
C ARG A 63 39.49 3.82 8.04
N VAL A 64 39.04 2.87 8.87
CA VAL A 64 38.16 1.79 8.42
C VAL A 64 36.75 2.33 8.29
N MET A 65 36.24 2.36 7.05
CA MET A 65 34.91 2.85 6.75
C MET A 65 34.08 1.79 6.03
N THR A 66 32.82 1.66 6.45
CA THR A 66 31.83 0.76 5.87
C THR A 66 31.01 1.52 4.83
N ARG A 67 30.87 0.96 3.62
CA ARG A 67 30.01 1.51 2.56
C ARG A 67 28.55 1.38 2.96
N LEU A 68 27.83 2.50 2.94
CA LEU A 68 26.39 2.51 3.03
C LEU A 68 25.81 2.51 1.62
N PHE A 69 24.96 1.54 1.34
CA PHE A 69 24.17 1.49 0.12
C PHE A 69 22.78 2.01 0.43
N GLN A 70 22.23 2.84 -0.45
CA GLN A 70 20.84 3.31 -0.30
C GLN A 70 19.91 2.17 -0.68
N ALA A 71 19.25 1.53 0.29
CA ALA A 71 18.24 0.54 0.00
C ALA A 71 17.17 1.17 -0.91
N GLU A 72 17.02 0.64 -2.12
CA GLU A 72 15.91 0.98 -3.00
C GLU A 72 14.64 0.47 -2.31
N ARG A 73 13.84 1.38 -1.76
CA ARG A 73 12.57 1.02 -1.13
C ARG A 73 11.56 0.71 -2.22
N THR A 74 11.47 -0.56 -2.60
CA THR A 74 10.35 -1.05 -3.39
C THR A 74 9.09 -0.95 -2.54
N MET A 75 8.22 0.00 -2.89
CA MET A 75 6.88 0.08 -2.32
C MET A 75 5.90 -0.66 -3.22
N ASP A 76 5.12 -1.57 -2.66
CA ASP A 76 4.02 -2.23 -3.37
C ASP A 76 2.71 -1.51 -3.02
N VAL A 77 1.99 -1.04 -4.04
CA VAL A 77 0.72 -0.33 -3.88
C VAL A 77 -0.44 -1.17 -4.39
N HIS A 78 -1.43 -1.38 -3.54
CA HIS A 78 -2.67 -2.06 -3.90
C HIS A 78 -3.80 -1.05 -3.91
N VAL A 79 -4.63 -1.04 -4.96
CA VAL A 79 -5.90 -0.32 -4.98
C VAL A 79 -7.02 -1.34 -4.88
N LEU A 80 -7.87 -1.23 -3.87
CA LEU A 80 -8.98 -2.14 -3.63
C LEU A 80 -10.29 -1.37 -3.78
N LEU A 81 -11.02 -1.66 -4.85
CA LEU A 81 -12.30 -1.05 -5.18
C LEU A 81 -13.46 -1.87 -4.62
N ASP A 82 -14.36 -1.20 -3.91
CA ASP A 82 -15.62 -1.76 -3.48
C ASP A 82 -16.59 -1.93 -4.66
N THR A 83 -17.02 -3.17 -4.87
CA THR A 83 -18.02 -3.56 -5.87
C THR A 83 -19.25 -4.23 -5.21
N SER A 84 -19.45 -3.99 -3.92
CA SER A 84 -20.59 -4.50 -3.17
C SER A 84 -21.90 -3.77 -3.50
N MET A 85 -23.02 -4.37 -3.10
CA MET A 85 -24.36 -3.86 -3.38
C MET A 85 -24.62 -2.44 -2.83
N SER A 86 -23.95 -2.04 -1.74
CA SER A 86 -24.13 -0.69 -1.17
C SER A 86 -23.62 0.41 -2.11
N MET A 87 -22.70 0.07 -3.02
CA MET A 87 -22.14 1.00 -4.01
C MET A 87 -23.08 1.27 -5.20
N GLN A 88 -24.25 0.61 -5.28
CA GLN A 88 -25.22 0.77 -6.38
C GLN A 88 -25.97 2.12 -6.32
N VAL A 89 -26.12 2.69 -5.12
CA VAL A 89 -26.94 3.88 -4.88
C VAL A 89 -26.14 5.17 -5.14
N GLY A 90 -26.83 6.24 -5.54
CA GLY A 90 -26.29 7.60 -5.55
C GLY A 90 -25.05 7.83 -6.43
N GLY A 91 -24.84 7.00 -7.47
CA GLY A 91 -23.67 7.13 -8.35
C GLY A 91 -22.33 6.82 -7.67
N LYS A 92 -22.33 6.15 -6.51
CA LYS A 92 -21.12 5.83 -5.74
C LYS A 92 -20.09 5.03 -6.54
N LEU A 93 -20.50 3.97 -7.22
CA LEU A 93 -19.55 3.15 -7.99
C LEU A 93 -18.89 3.91 -9.15
N PRO A 94 -19.60 4.62 -10.04
CA PRO A 94 -18.96 5.45 -11.07
C PRO A 94 -17.91 6.41 -10.51
N TYR A 95 -18.24 7.12 -9.42
CA TYR A 95 -17.29 8.01 -8.74
C TYR A 95 -16.08 7.23 -8.18
N ALA A 96 -16.33 6.13 -7.49
CA ALA A 96 -15.29 5.26 -6.93
C ALA A 96 -14.35 4.69 -8.01
N ARG A 97 -14.88 4.32 -9.19
CA ARG A 97 -14.08 3.88 -10.35
C ARG A 97 -13.14 4.98 -10.81
N THR A 98 -13.64 6.21 -11.00
CA THR A 98 -12.80 7.35 -11.42
C THR A 98 -11.69 7.61 -10.40
N VAL A 99 -12.02 7.62 -9.11
CA VAL A 99 -11.02 7.78 -8.04
C VAL A 99 -9.99 6.63 -8.09
N ALA A 100 -10.43 5.38 -8.20
CA ALA A 100 -9.55 4.23 -8.30
C ALA A 100 -8.65 4.27 -9.56
N GLN A 101 -9.15 4.77 -10.69
CA GLN A 101 -8.37 4.96 -11.93
C GLN A 101 -7.28 6.02 -11.73
N LEU A 102 -7.60 7.14 -11.09
CA LEU A 102 -6.61 8.18 -10.77
C LEU A 102 -5.54 7.66 -9.80
N LEU A 103 -5.95 6.92 -8.77
CA LEU A 103 -5.02 6.27 -7.84
C LEU A 103 -4.15 5.24 -8.55
N ALA A 104 -4.72 4.43 -9.42
CA ALA A 104 -3.98 3.45 -10.22
C ALA A 104 -2.99 4.14 -11.17
N PHE A 105 -3.36 5.26 -11.79
CA PHE A 105 -2.45 6.06 -12.62
C PHE A 105 -1.22 6.51 -11.85
N VAL A 106 -1.42 7.14 -10.69
CA VAL A 106 -0.30 7.62 -9.85
C VAL A 106 0.53 6.44 -9.32
N ALA A 107 -0.14 5.39 -8.83
CA ALA A 107 0.52 4.22 -8.27
C ALA A 107 1.42 3.52 -9.30
N HIS A 108 0.92 3.25 -10.51
CA HIS A 108 1.70 2.60 -11.57
C HIS A 108 2.79 3.50 -12.15
N ARG A 109 2.70 4.83 -12.02
CA ARG A 109 3.78 5.72 -12.43
C ARG A 109 4.98 5.60 -11.48
N ASP A 110 4.70 5.60 -10.18
CA ASP A 110 5.72 5.82 -9.15
C ASP A 110 6.16 4.53 -8.42
N ALA A 111 5.39 3.44 -8.55
CA ALA A 111 5.63 2.19 -7.83
C ALA A 111 5.11 0.96 -8.59
N ARG A 112 5.47 -0.23 -8.11
CA ARG A 112 4.77 -1.46 -8.50
C ARG A 112 3.39 -1.44 -7.89
N ALA A 113 2.36 -1.62 -8.71
CA ALA A 113 0.99 -1.55 -8.26
C ALA A 113 0.13 -2.70 -8.78
N GLN A 114 -1.01 -2.91 -8.13
CA GLN A 114 -2.03 -3.86 -8.54
C GLN A 114 -3.42 -3.39 -8.10
N VAL A 115 -4.44 -3.63 -8.93
CA VAL A 115 -5.83 -3.31 -8.62
C VAL A 115 -6.60 -4.58 -8.29
N HIS A 116 -7.54 -4.45 -7.35
CA HIS A 116 -8.36 -5.52 -6.83
C HIS A 116 -9.81 -5.04 -6.68
N THR A 117 -10.80 -5.94 -6.79
CA THR A 117 -12.18 -5.68 -6.39
C THR A 117 -12.57 -6.48 -5.15
N PHE A 118 -13.63 -6.06 -4.45
CA PHE A 118 -14.16 -6.81 -3.31
C PHE A 118 -14.70 -8.20 -3.68
N HIS A 119 -15.02 -8.43 -4.95
CA HIS A 119 -15.37 -9.74 -5.48
C HIS A 119 -14.16 -10.69 -5.59
N GLY A 120 -12.93 -10.17 -5.52
CA GLY A 120 -11.68 -10.94 -5.54
C GLY A 120 -11.00 -11.00 -6.90
N GLU A 121 -11.52 -10.28 -7.90
CA GLU A 121 -10.81 -10.07 -9.17
C GLU A 121 -9.56 -9.23 -8.91
N SER A 122 -8.48 -9.53 -9.62
CA SER A 122 -7.21 -8.85 -9.48
C SER A 122 -6.59 -8.63 -10.85
N GLY A 123 -6.12 -7.41 -11.10
CA GLY A 123 -5.44 -7.05 -12.33
C GLY A 123 -4.01 -7.56 -12.34
N ALA A 124 -3.29 -7.36 -13.45
CA ALA A 124 -1.87 -7.65 -13.48
C ALA A 124 -1.12 -6.73 -12.49
N SER A 125 -0.16 -7.30 -11.76
CA SER A 125 0.78 -6.51 -10.97
C SER A 125 1.88 -5.97 -11.88
N GLY A 126 2.20 -4.68 -11.78
CA GLY A 126 3.27 -4.09 -12.56
C GLY A 126 3.48 -2.60 -12.29
N GLN A 127 4.49 -2.04 -12.95
CA GLN A 127 4.75 -0.60 -12.98
C GLN A 127 4.69 -0.13 -14.45
N GLY A 128 4.45 1.16 -14.64
CA GLY A 128 4.42 1.83 -15.94
C GLY A 128 3.16 1.53 -16.75
N ARG A 129 3.26 1.75 -18.07
CA ARG A 129 2.11 1.77 -18.98
C ARG A 129 1.38 0.42 -19.08
N GLY A 130 2.11 -0.69 -19.07
CA GLY A 130 1.51 -2.02 -19.19
C GLY A 130 0.64 -2.40 -17.99
N GLY A 131 1.15 -2.17 -16.76
CA GLY A 131 0.38 -2.36 -15.54
C GLY A 131 -0.83 -1.42 -15.47
N LEU A 132 -0.62 -0.15 -15.84
CA LEU A 132 -1.71 0.83 -15.90
C LEU A 132 -2.82 0.42 -16.88
N ALA A 133 -2.48 -0.06 -18.07
CA ALA A 133 -3.48 -0.48 -19.06
C ALA A 133 -4.33 -1.65 -18.53
N SER A 134 -3.71 -2.64 -17.88
CA SER A 134 -4.43 -3.75 -17.24
C SER A 134 -5.34 -3.26 -16.10
N ALA A 135 -4.82 -2.38 -15.24
CA ALA A 135 -5.58 -1.78 -14.15
C ALA A 135 -6.77 -0.97 -14.66
N TRP A 136 -6.57 -0.17 -15.72
CA TRP A 136 -7.63 0.66 -16.31
C TRP A 136 -8.74 -0.20 -16.89
N ALA A 137 -8.39 -1.20 -17.71
CA ALA A 137 -9.38 -2.11 -18.32
C ALA A 137 -10.21 -2.85 -17.26
N MET A 138 -9.56 -3.29 -16.17
CA MET A 138 -10.24 -3.93 -15.06
C MET A 138 -11.21 -2.98 -14.35
N LEU A 139 -10.78 -1.74 -14.06
CA LEU A 139 -11.63 -0.75 -13.37
C LEU A 139 -12.79 -0.27 -14.22
N GLU A 140 -12.59 -0.13 -15.53
CA GLU A 140 -13.64 0.24 -16.49
C GLU A 140 -14.78 -0.78 -16.48
N GLY A 141 -14.45 -2.08 -16.43
CA GLY A 141 -15.42 -3.18 -16.38
C GLY A 141 -15.95 -3.54 -14.98
N ALA A 142 -15.54 -2.85 -13.92
CA ALA A 142 -15.79 -3.29 -12.54
C ALA A 142 -17.22 -2.97 -12.06
N GLU A 143 -18.19 -3.84 -12.27
CA GLU A 143 -19.61 -3.64 -11.89
C GLU A 143 -19.96 -4.04 -10.45
N VAL A 144 -21.09 -3.54 -9.94
CA VAL A 144 -21.66 -4.01 -8.66
C VAL A 144 -22.03 -5.48 -8.81
N ARG A 145 -21.64 -6.30 -7.84
CA ARG A 145 -21.92 -7.74 -7.84
C ARG A 145 -22.82 -8.10 -6.66
N ARG A 146 -23.93 -8.80 -6.95
CA ARG A 146 -24.91 -9.24 -5.93
C ARG A 146 -24.32 -10.20 -4.91
N ASP A 147 -23.33 -10.97 -5.33
CA ASP A 147 -22.60 -11.95 -4.53
C ASP A 147 -21.26 -11.42 -4.00
N ALA A 148 -21.01 -10.11 -4.09
CA ALA A 148 -19.87 -9.49 -3.45
C ALA A 148 -19.96 -9.64 -1.93
N LEU A 149 -18.80 -9.86 -1.31
CA LEU A 149 -18.67 -9.85 0.15
C LEU A 149 -18.94 -8.44 0.69
N ALA A 150 -19.47 -8.38 1.90
CA ALA A 150 -19.57 -7.14 2.65
C ALA A 150 -18.17 -6.52 2.86
N PRO A 151 -18.05 -5.19 2.97
CA PRO A 151 -16.77 -4.50 2.96
C PRO A 151 -15.69 -5.06 3.89
N VAL A 152 -16.02 -5.34 5.15
CA VAL A 152 -15.04 -5.82 6.14
C VAL A 152 -14.56 -7.24 5.78
N ALA A 153 -15.48 -8.10 5.34
CA ALA A 153 -15.17 -9.45 4.91
C ALA A 153 -14.31 -9.46 3.64
N ALA A 154 -14.59 -8.57 2.68
CA ALA A 154 -13.84 -8.42 1.45
C ALA A 154 -12.39 -7.99 1.72
N VAL A 155 -12.19 -6.96 2.55
CA VAL A 155 -10.84 -6.48 2.94
C VAL A 155 -10.06 -7.59 3.65
N ARG A 156 -10.72 -8.35 4.54
CA ARG A 156 -10.10 -9.49 5.22
C ARG A 156 -9.71 -10.59 4.24
N ARG A 157 -10.60 -10.96 3.30
CA ARG A 157 -10.30 -11.96 2.26
C ARG A 157 -9.11 -11.53 1.42
N PHE A 158 -9.12 -10.29 0.93
CA PHE A 158 -8.02 -9.69 0.18
C PHE A 158 -6.69 -9.81 0.93
N ALA A 159 -6.66 -9.41 2.20
CA ALA A 159 -5.49 -9.55 3.04
C ALA A 159 -5.04 -11.01 3.15
N LEU A 160 -5.98 -11.95 3.27
CA LEU A 160 -5.68 -13.38 3.41
C LEU A 160 -5.18 -14.04 2.13
N THR A 161 -5.55 -13.53 0.95
CA THR A 161 -5.14 -14.06 -0.35
C THR A 161 -3.81 -13.49 -0.88
N LEU A 162 -3.38 -12.33 -0.38
CA LEU A 162 -2.14 -11.69 -0.82
C LEU A 162 -0.89 -12.40 -0.30
N PRO A 163 0.18 -12.60 -1.11
CA PRO A 163 1.47 -13.00 -0.55
C PRO A 163 1.97 -11.96 0.46
N ARG A 164 2.83 -12.36 1.40
CA ARG A 164 3.48 -11.40 2.29
C ARG A 164 4.30 -10.41 1.46
N VAL A 165 4.02 -9.12 1.62
CA VAL A 165 4.79 -8.05 0.96
C VAL A 165 6.13 -7.93 1.67
N ARG A 166 7.21 -7.92 0.89
CA ARG A 166 8.58 -7.67 1.40
C ARG A 166 8.85 -6.17 1.24
N GLY A 167 9.00 -5.44 2.34
CA GLY A 167 9.25 -4.00 2.31
C GLY A 167 8.04 -3.18 2.73
N ALA A 168 7.88 -1.99 2.16
CA ALA A 168 6.78 -1.09 2.46
C ALA A 168 5.58 -1.41 1.55
N GLY A 169 4.43 -1.73 2.12
CA GLY A 169 3.21 -2.00 1.37
C GLY A 169 2.07 -1.08 1.78
N LEU A 170 1.30 -0.61 0.80
CA LEU A 170 0.15 0.26 1.02
C LEU A 170 -1.06 -0.29 0.29
N VAL A 171 -2.20 -0.41 0.98
CA VAL A 171 -3.50 -0.62 0.33
C VAL A 171 -4.34 0.65 0.43
N LEU A 172 -4.84 1.09 -0.71
CA LEU A 172 -5.80 2.19 -0.87
C LEU A 172 -7.18 1.57 -1.10
N ILE A 173 -8.07 1.71 -0.12
CA ILE A 173 -9.39 1.09 -0.13
C ILE A 173 -10.43 2.17 -0.47
N VAL A 174 -11.12 2.00 -1.60
CA VAL A 174 -12.17 2.93 -2.07
C VAL A 174 -13.52 2.25 -1.86
N SER A 175 -14.26 2.68 -0.83
CA SER A 175 -15.46 1.98 -0.35
C SER A 175 -16.34 2.94 0.45
N ASP A 176 -17.64 2.71 0.51
CA ASP A 176 -18.52 3.40 1.48
C ASP A 176 -18.39 2.82 2.91
N LEU A 177 -17.70 1.68 3.04
CA LEU A 177 -17.51 0.91 4.27
C LEU A 177 -18.86 0.63 4.96
N PHE A 178 -19.91 0.42 4.17
CA PHE A 178 -21.25 0.13 4.67
C PHE A 178 -21.34 -1.32 5.15
N ASP A 179 -20.93 -1.54 6.40
CA ASP A 179 -20.88 -2.86 7.03
C ASP A 179 -21.13 -2.73 8.55
N PRO A 180 -22.00 -3.54 9.17
CA PRO A 180 -22.17 -3.57 10.62
C PRO A 180 -20.97 -4.18 11.36
N GLU A 181 -20.14 -4.99 10.68
CA GLU A 181 -18.99 -5.65 11.31
C GLU A 181 -17.88 -4.64 11.70
N PRO A 182 -17.15 -4.88 12.80
CA PRO A 182 -16.02 -4.04 13.18
C PRO A 182 -14.85 -4.20 12.20
N LEU A 183 -14.24 -3.09 11.79
CA LEU A 183 -13.12 -3.09 10.83
C LEU A 183 -11.81 -3.69 11.42
N ARG A 184 -11.68 -3.76 12.75
CA ARG A 184 -10.44 -4.14 13.45
C ARG A 184 -9.84 -5.48 12.97
N PRO A 185 -10.59 -6.59 12.83
CA PRO A 185 -10.02 -7.86 12.36
C PRO A 185 -9.44 -7.76 10.94
N ALA A 186 -10.06 -6.98 10.05
CA ALA A 186 -9.57 -6.75 8.70
C ALA A 186 -8.25 -5.95 8.72
N LEU A 187 -8.15 -4.91 9.55
CA LEU A 187 -6.89 -4.15 9.72
C LEU A 187 -5.75 -5.00 10.27
N LEU A 188 -6.05 -5.87 11.24
CA LEU A 188 -5.05 -6.80 11.78
C LEU A 188 -4.56 -7.78 10.71
N ALA A 189 -5.45 -8.27 9.84
CA ALA A 189 -5.07 -9.14 8.73
C ALA A 189 -4.15 -8.41 7.73
N LEU A 190 -4.46 -7.17 7.35
CA LEU A 190 -3.59 -6.34 6.49
C LEU A 190 -2.22 -6.11 7.12
N ARG A 191 -2.19 -5.74 8.40
CA ARG A 191 -0.93 -5.51 9.12
C ARG A 191 -0.07 -6.77 9.21
N ALA A 192 -0.69 -7.94 9.38
CA ALA A 192 0.01 -9.23 9.39
C ALA A 192 0.65 -9.59 8.03
N ARG A 193 0.23 -8.93 6.95
CA ARG A 193 0.83 -9.02 5.61
C ARG A 193 1.88 -7.94 5.32
N GLY A 194 2.11 -7.03 6.27
CA GLY A 194 3.03 -5.91 6.10
C GLY A 194 2.42 -4.70 5.36
N LEU A 195 1.09 -4.67 5.23
CA LEU A 195 0.38 -3.58 4.58
C LEU A 195 -0.06 -2.53 5.60
N ASP A 196 0.25 -1.27 5.30
CA ASP A 196 -0.49 -0.13 5.84
C ASP A 196 -1.76 0.08 4.99
N ALA A 197 -2.81 0.63 5.59
CA ALA A 197 -4.10 0.82 4.93
C ALA A 197 -4.50 2.29 4.97
N ALA A 198 -4.97 2.82 3.83
CA ALA A 198 -5.65 4.11 3.74
C ALA A 198 -7.04 3.90 3.13
N PHE A 199 -8.01 4.66 3.62
CA PHE A 199 -9.41 4.53 3.24
C PHE A 199 -9.89 5.82 2.60
N LEU A 200 -10.51 5.70 1.43
CA LEU A 200 -11.26 6.77 0.78
C LEU A 200 -12.73 6.39 0.88
N GLN A 201 -13.43 7.09 1.77
CA GLN A 201 -14.84 6.85 1.98
C GLN A 201 -15.66 7.53 0.87
N VAL A 202 -16.46 6.74 0.17
CA VAL A 202 -17.41 7.25 -0.83
C VAL A 202 -18.78 7.32 -0.19
N VAL A 203 -19.42 8.49 -0.25
CA VAL A 203 -20.72 8.75 0.39
C VAL A 203 -21.60 9.43 -0.65
N ALA A 204 -22.83 8.97 -0.80
CA ALA A 204 -23.85 9.67 -1.60
C ALA A 204 -24.60 10.68 -0.72
N ASP A 205 -25.21 11.69 -1.33
CA ASP A 205 -26.09 12.62 -0.59
C ASP A 205 -27.24 11.86 0.09
N ASP A 206 -27.76 10.81 -0.55
CA ASP A 206 -28.77 9.89 -0.01
C ASP A 206 -28.33 9.17 1.29
N ASP A 207 -27.02 9.07 1.56
CA ASP A 207 -26.48 8.44 2.77
C ASP A 207 -26.36 9.41 3.97
N LEU A 208 -26.60 10.72 3.74
CA LEU A 208 -26.42 11.79 4.73
C LEU A 208 -27.74 12.24 5.41
N GLU A 209 -28.88 11.78 4.91
CA GLU A 209 -30.22 11.98 5.52
C GLU A 209 -30.53 10.90 6.58
#